data_AF-A0A1Q3JYD4-F1
#
_entry.id   AF-A0A1Q3JYD4-F1
#
_cell.length_a   1.000
_cell.length_b   1.000
_cell.length_c   1.000
_cell.angle_alpha   90.00
_cell.angle_beta   90.00
_cell.angle_gamma   90.00
#
_symmetry.space_group_name_H-M   'P 1'
#
loop_
_entity.id
_entity.type
_entity.pdbx_description
1 polymer ?
#
loop_
_entity_poly.entity_id
_entity_poly.type
_entity_poly.pdbx_seq_one_letter_code
_entity_poly.pdbx_strand_id
1 'polypeptide(L)'
;MTELGLRGGVSGSTFNSYIKSLRRLGIPFETGKAQSKGHRHVTYDFEELMELTVALLLRVYGTVPDAVLVGLRNFRNDLRPIYRQAFHDSITRTFPAARVVERAGRHLTVEGLFLDLNIRYVAGQMVECGPPKAMSPFEAIETFTHAEVPGRSYLPLNVTAVAELIVGRSCVAPSIRRGRGAPRAHTG
;
A
#
# COMPACT_ATOMS: atom_id res chain seq x y z
N MET A 1 -17.71 8.30 4.55
CA MET A 1 -17.07 6.97 4.59
C MET A 1 -16.64 6.59 3.18
N THR A 2 -15.60 7.25 2.64
CA THR A 2 -15.26 7.13 1.21
C THR A 2 -13.79 7.52 0.94
N GLU A 3 -12.82 6.92 1.63
CA GLU A 3 -11.41 7.35 1.49
C GLU A 3 -10.40 6.21 1.54
N LEU A 4 -10.53 5.23 0.65
CA LEU A 4 -9.49 4.20 0.45
C LEU A 4 -9.73 3.41 -0.84
N GLY A 5 -9.74 4.06 -2.01
CA GLY A 5 -9.84 3.38 -3.32
C GLY A 5 -11.05 2.44 -3.53
N LEU A 6 -11.96 2.35 -2.56
CA LEU A 6 -13.24 1.68 -2.63
C LEU A 6 -14.20 2.71 -3.24
N ARG A 7 -14.20 2.80 -4.56
CA ARG A 7 -15.33 3.41 -5.26
C ARG A 7 -16.56 2.57 -4.91
N GLY A 8 -17.42 3.09 -4.04
CA GLY A 8 -18.71 2.49 -3.69
C GLY A 8 -18.73 1.83 -2.32
N GLY A 9 -19.88 1.92 -1.65
CA GLY A 9 -20.19 1.31 -0.34
C GLY A 9 -20.16 -0.21 -0.36
N VAL A 10 -18.97 -0.77 -0.52
CA VAL A 10 -18.70 -2.20 -0.42
C VAL A 10 -18.98 -2.64 1.01
N SER A 11 -19.78 -3.69 1.17
CA SER A 11 -20.08 -4.26 2.49
C SER A 11 -18.80 -4.76 3.18
N GLY A 12 -18.80 -4.75 4.51
CA GLY A 12 -17.68 -5.29 5.30
C GLY A 12 -17.38 -6.75 4.99
N SER A 13 -18.38 -7.54 4.59
CA SER A 13 -18.21 -8.94 4.17
C SER A 13 -17.41 -9.04 2.87
N THR A 14 -17.73 -8.22 1.86
CA THR A 14 -17.00 -8.19 0.59
C THR A 14 -15.58 -7.68 0.77
N PHE A 15 -15.38 -6.65 1.60
CA PHE A 15 -14.04 -6.20 1.96
C PHE A 15 -13.21 -7.33 2.59
N ASN A 16 -13.77 -8.04 3.57
CA ASN A 16 -13.10 -9.19 4.22
C ASN A 16 -12.79 -10.32 3.22
N SER A 17 -13.66 -10.57 2.25
CA SER A 17 -13.41 -11.54 1.18
C SER A 17 -12.22 -11.14 0.31
N TYR A 18 -12.07 -9.85 -0.02
CA TYR A 18 -10.89 -9.36 -0.75
C TYR A 18 -9.60 -9.59 0.04
N ILE A 19 -9.59 -9.26 1.34
CA ILE A 19 -8.41 -9.49 2.19
C ILE A 19 -8.07 -10.98 2.24
N LYS A 20 -9.07 -11.86 2.41
CA LYS A 20 -8.87 -13.31 2.40
C LYS A 20 -8.27 -13.80 1.08
N SER A 21 -8.76 -13.28 -0.05
CA SER A 21 -8.25 -13.61 -1.38
C SER A 21 -6.79 -13.21 -1.53
N LEU A 22 -6.45 -11.95 -1.20
CA LEU A 22 -5.07 -11.46 -1.27
C LEU A 22 -4.10 -12.30 -0.42
N ARG A 23 -4.51 -12.69 0.79
CA ARG A 23 -3.69 -13.58 1.64
C ARG A 23 -3.49 -14.96 1.04
N ARG A 24 -4.52 -15.53 0.42
CA ARG A 24 -4.39 -16.81 -0.30
C ARG A 24 -3.41 -16.69 -1.47
N LEU A 25 -3.37 -15.51 -2.10
CA LEU A 25 -2.44 -15.18 -3.18
C LEU A 25 -1.05 -14.74 -2.68
N GLY A 26 -0.78 -14.75 -1.37
CA GLY A 26 0.54 -14.44 -0.81
C GLY A 26 0.83 -12.95 -0.66
N ILE A 27 -0.21 -12.13 -0.43
CA ILE A 27 -0.10 -10.72 -0.05
C ILE A 27 -0.81 -10.51 1.31
N PRO A 28 -0.18 -9.88 2.31
CA PRO A 28 1.20 -9.35 2.31
C PRO A 28 2.25 -10.40 2.70
N PHE A 29 1.81 -11.63 2.97
CA PHE A 29 2.65 -12.66 3.54
C PHE A 29 3.24 -13.57 2.48
N GLU A 30 4.51 -13.96 2.66
CA GLU A 30 5.03 -15.09 1.91
C GLU A 30 4.17 -16.34 2.15
N THR A 31 3.93 -17.10 1.08
CA THR A 31 3.22 -18.37 1.14
C THR A 31 3.88 -19.29 2.17
N GLY A 32 3.13 -19.63 3.22
CA GLY A 32 3.58 -20.52 4.29
C GLY A 32 4.09 -19.83 5.57
N LYS A 33 4.37 -18.51 5.57
CA LYS A 33 4.94 -17.83 6.76
C LYS A 33 3.90 -17.24 7.73
N ALA A 34 2.73 -16.84 7.25
CA ALA A 34 1.71 -16.24 8.11
C ALA A 34 0.28 -16.74 7.84
N GLN A 35 0.16 -17.88 7.15
CA GLN A 35 -1.05 -18.69 7.28
C GLN A 35 -1.03 -19.25 8.69
N SER A 36 -1.51 -18.43 9.64
CA SER A 36 -1.62 -18.79 11.05
C SER A 36 -2.19 -20.19 11.16
N LYS A 37 -1.34 -21.12 11.57
CA LYS A 37 -1.75 -22.43 12.09
C LYS A 37 -2.68 -22.15 13.28
N GLY A 38 -3.99 -22.14 13.04
CA GLY A 38 -5.01 -22.20 14.10
C GLY A 38 -5.38 -20.91 14.85
N HIS A 39 -4.82 -19.73 14.57
CA HIS A 39 -5.23 -18.50 15.28
C HIS A 39 -6.44 -17.81 14.63
N ARG A 40 -7.47 -17.52 15.45
CA ARG A 40 -8.71 -16.81 15.07
C ARG A 40 -8.48 -15.36 14.60
N HIS A 41 -7.29 -14.81 14.84
CA HIS A 41 -6.93 -13.43 14.53
C HIS A 41 -5.60 -13.37 13.78
N VAL A 42 -5.56 -12.58 12.70
CA VAL A 42 -4.34 -12.29 11.94
C VAL A 42 -3.85 -10.92 12.37
N THR A 43 -2.60 -10.85 12.81
CA THR A 43 -1.91 -9.58 13.09
C THR A 43 -1.09 -9.20 11.86
N TYR A 44 -1.01 -7.91 11.58
CA TYR A 44 -0.21 -7.35 10.50
C TYR A 44 0.74 -6.33 11.11
N ASP A 45 2.00 -6.39 10.70
CA ASP A 45 2.95 -5.32 10.95
C ASP A 45 2.75 -4.18 9.94
N PHE A 46 3.43 -3.06 10.13
CA PHE A 46 3.20 -1.84 9.34
C PHE A 46 3.45 -2.07 7.84
N GLU A 47 4.57 -2.70 7.47
CA GLU A 47 4.88 -2.96 6.05
C GLU A 47 3.87 -3.91 5.41
N GLU A 48 3.27 -4.80 6.19
CA GLU A 48 2.24 -5.73 5.73
C GLU A 48 0.91 -5.02 5.48
N LEU A 49 0.56 -4.05 6.34
CA LEU A 49 -0.59 -3.18 6.12
C LEU A 49 -0.37 -2.27 4.90
N MET A 50 0.84 -1.75 4.70
CA MET A 50 1.20 -0.98 3.51
C MET A 50 1.06 -1.83 2.24
N GLU A 51 1.67 -3.01 2.19
CA GLU A 51 1.62 -3.91 1.03
C GLU A 51 0.17 -4.31 0.70
N LEU A 52 -0.64 -4.62 1.72
CA LEU A 52 -2.06 -4.94 1.56
C LEU A 52 -2.85 -3.74 1.02
N THR A 53 -2.59 -2.55 1.55
CA THR A 53 -3.29 -1.32 1.14
C THR A 53 -2.94 -0.94 -0.29
N VAL A 54 -1.64 -1.02 -0.66
CA VAL A 54 -1.17 -0.79 -2.02
C VAL A 54 -1.83 -1.78 -2.99
N ALA A 55 -1.87 -3.07 -2.66
CA ALA A 55 -2.58 -4.06 -3.49
C ALA A 55 -4.06 -3.71 -3.68
N LEU A 56 -4.74 -3.26 -2.61
CA LEU A 56 -6.14 -2.84 -2.70
C LEU A 56 -6.36 -1.59 -3.55
N LEU A 57 -5.41 -0.64 -3.54
CA LEU A 57 -5.45 0.58 -4.36
C LEU A 57 -5.24 0.28 -5.84
N LEU A 58 -4.49 -0.77 -6.17
CA LEU A 58 -4.20 -1.19 -7.55
C LEU A 58 -5.34 -1.99 -8.20
N ARG A 59 -6.46 -2.20 -7.50
CA ARG A 59 -7.59 -2.96 -8.04
C ARG A 59 -8.24 -2.25 -9.23
N VAL A 60 -8.55 -3.04 -10.25
CA VAL A 60 -9.33 -2.67 -11.42
C VAL A 60 -10.56 -3.57 -11.46
N TYR A 61 -11.76 -2.97 -11.57
CA TYR A 61 -13.05 -3.70 -11.50
C TYR A 61 -13.20 -4.64 -10.29
N GLY A 62 -12.62 -4.27 -9.14
CA GLY A 62 -12.71 -5.06 -7.90
C GLY A 62 -11.67 -6.17 -7.73
N THR A 63 -10.78 -6.38 -8.71
CA THR A 63 -9.71 -7.39 -8.65
C THR A 63 -8.34 -6.76 -8.89
N VAL A 64 -7.28 -7.35 -8.35
CA VAL A 64 -5.90 -6.94 -8.67
C VAL A 64 -5.42 -7.83 -9.82
N PRO A 65 -4.88 -7.28 -10.91
CA PRO A 65 -4.31 -8.10 -11.97
C PRO A 65 -3.22 -9.05 -11.42
N ASP A 66 -3.21 -10.31 -11.84
CA ASP A 66 -2.31 -11.33 -11.29
C ASP A 66 -0.84 -10.95 -11.41
N ALA A 67 -0.45 -10.33 -12.53
CA ALA A 67 0.93 -9.94 -12.74
C ALA A 67 1.35 -8.78 -11.79
N VAL A 68 0.42 -7.95 -11.29
CA VAL A 68 0.70 -6.96 -10.24
C VAL A 68 0.96 -7.67 -8.93
N LEU A 69 0.15 -8.68 -8.60
CA LEU A 69 0.37 -9.50 -7.40
C LEU A 69 1.71 -10.25 -7.46
N VAL A 70 2.07 -10.79 -8.64
CA VAL A 70 3.40 -11.38 -8.88
C VAL A 70 4.49 -10.33 -8.64
N GLY A 71 4.37 -9.14 -9.21
CA GLY A 71 5.33 -8.05 -9.02
C GLY A 71 5.51 -7.65 -7.56
N LEU A 72 4.41 -7.42 -6.83
CA LEU A 72 4.45 -7.08 -5.39
C LEU A 72 5.15 -8.17 -4.57
N ARG A 73 4.92 -9.45 -4.88
CA ARG A 73 5.60 -10.57 -4.20
C ARG A 73 7.10 -10.60 -4.53
N ASN A 74 7.44 -10.47 -5.81
CA ASN A 74 8.83 -10.59 -6.28
C ASN A 74 9.71 -9.45 -5.77
N PHE A 75 9.18 -8.22 -5.75
CA PHE A 75 9.89 -7.04 -5.30
C PHE A 75 9.63 -6.67 -3.83
N ARG A 76 9.08 -7.59 -3.03
CA ARG A 76 8.75 -7.33 -1.62
C ARG A 76 9.94 -6.80 -0.82
N ASN A 77 11.13 -7.36 -1.06
CA ASN A 77 12.35 -6.95 -0.36
C ASN A 77 12.78 -5.53 -0.71
N ASP A 78 12.41 -5.02 -1.89
CA ASP A 78 12.66 -3.65 -2.33
C ASP A 78 11.54 -2.69 -1.88
N LEU A 79 10.29 -3.18 -1.86
CA LEU A 79 9.12 -2.42 -1.44
C LEU A 79 9.11 -2.11 0.06
N ARG A 80 9.47 -3.07 0.91
CA ARG A 80 9.43 -2.90 2.37
C ARG A 80 10.31 -1.73 2.87
N PRO A 81 11.56 -1.56 2.42
CA PRO A 81 12.35 -0.37 2.70
C PRO A 81 11.65 0.94 2.29
N ILE A 82 11.03 0.99 1.10
CA ILE A 82 10.28 2.17 0.63
C ILE A 82 9.10 2.46 1.56
N TYR A 83 8.38 1.43 2.02
CA TYR A 83 7.28 1.61 2.98
C TYR A 83 7.74 2.18 4.32
N ARG A 84 8.88 1.71 4.85
CA ARG A 84 9.47 2.29 6.07
C ARG A 84 9.86 3.74 5.86
N GLN A 85 10.42 4.07 4.70
CA GLN A 85 10.78 5.45 4.37
C GLN A 85 9.54 6.34 4.31
N ALA A 86 8.43 5.86 3.75
CA ALA A 86 7.14 6.55 3.76
C ALA A 86 6.60 6.77 5.19
N PHE A 87 6.74 5.79 6.08
CA PHE A 87 6.41 5.96 7.49
C PHE A 87 7.25 7.04 8.15
N HIS A 88 8.57 7.00 7.98
CA HIS A 88 9.45 8.04 8.53
C HIS A 88 9.05 9.43 8.01
N ASP A 89 8.85 9.56 6.71
CA ASP A 89 8.43 10.81 6.09
C ASP A 89 7.08 11.33 6.60
N SER A 90 6.12 10.45 6.89
CA SER A 90 4.84 10.84 7.49
C SER A 90 4.99 11.56 8.83
N ILE A 91 6.09 11.33 9.53
CA ILE A 91 6.42 11.94 10.83
C ILE A 91 7.33 13.15 10.63
N THR A 92 8.37 13.02 9.81
CA THR A 92 9.48 13.99 9.74
C THR A 92 9.37 14.99 8.60
N ARG A 93 8.46 14.77 7.62
CA ARG A 93 8.31 15.60 6.41
C ARG A 93 9.64 15.80 5.68
N THR A 94 10.39 14.71 5.52
CA THR A 94 11.74 14.73 4.97
C THR A 94 11.74 15.03 3.47
N PHE A 95 10.69 14.65 2.72
CA PHE A 95 10.60 14.95 1.30
C PHE A 95 10.05 16.37 1.06
N PRO A 96 10.79 17.22 0.33
CA PRO A 96 10.38 18.60 0.09
C PRO A 96 9.12 18.64 -0.76
N ALA A 97 8.16 19.46 -0.34
CA ALA A 97 6.92 19.66 -1.07
C ALA A 97 7.15 20.44 -2.37
N ALA A 98 6.61 19.94 -3.47
CA ALA A 98 6.49 20.67 -4.72
C ALA A 98 5.27 21.57 -4.68
N ARG A 99 5.47 22.87 -4.92
CA ARG A 99 4.38 23.86 -5.00
C ARG A 99 4.07 24.14 -6.46
N VAL A 100 2.84 23.85 -6.87
CA VAL A 100 2.33 24.13 -8.21
C VAL A 100 1.37 25.32 -8.11
N VAL A 101 1.62 26.34 -8.93
CA VAL A 101 0.76 27.53 -9.00
C VAL A 101 -0.12 27.40 -10.24
N GLU A 102 -1.43 27.31 -10.04
CA GLU A 102 -2.40 27.33 -11.13
C GLU A 102 -2.57 28.76 -11.66
N ARG A 103 -2.93 28.91 -12.94
CA ARG A 103 -3.15 30.23 -13.59
C ARG A 103 -4.16 31.12 -12.86
N ALA A 104 -5.09 30.54 -12.10
CA ALA A 104 -6.07 31.24 -11.29
C ALA A 104 -5.54 31.65 -9.89
N GLY A 105 -4.24 31.51 -9.62
CA GLY A 105 -3.62 31.83 -8.33
C GLY A 105 -3.85 30.78 -7.24
N ARG A 106 -4.42 29.61 -7.56
CA ARG A 106 -4.55 28.51 -6.61
C ARG A 106 -3.19 27.82 -6.45
N HIS A 107 -2.81 27.57 -5.21
CA HIS A 107 -1.60 26.83 -4.87
C HIS A 107 -1.96 25.39 -4.56
N LEU A 108 -1.35 24.46 -5.29
CA LEU A 108 -1.39 23.03 -5.01
C LEU A 108 -0.06 22.62 -4.42
N THR A 109 -0.10 21.92 -3.29
CA THR A 109 1.09 21.35 -2.65
C THR A 109 1.08 19.85 -2.90
N VAL A 110 2.13 19.34 -3.53
CA VAL A 110 2.37 17.91 -3.70
C VAL A 110 3.53 17.54 -2.78
N GLU A 111 3.27 16.67 -1.82
CA GLU A 111 4.26 16.34 -0.78
C GLU A 111 4.30 14.84 -0.49
N GLY A 112 5.39 14.44 0.15
CA GLY A 112 5.63 13.08 0.58
C GLY A 112 6.41 12.22 -0.43
N LEU A 113 6.48 10.94 -0.14
CA LEU A 113 7.14 9.92 -0.94
C LEU A 113 6.14 9.25 -1.88
N PHE A 114 6.53 9.15 -3.14
CA PHE A 114 5.75 8.47 -4.18
C PHE A 114 6.39 7.13 -4.54
N LEU A 115 5.57 6.15 -4.90
CA LEU A 115 5.98 4.83 -5.34
C LEU A 115 5.54 4.62 -6.78
N ASP A 116 6.49 4.46 -7.68
CA ASP A 116 6.25 3.93 -9.02
C ASP A 116 6.58 2.44 -9.03
N LEU A 117 5.59 1.62 -9.34
CA LEU A 117 5.76 0.17 -9.51
C LEU A 117 6.37 -0.19 -10.87
N ASN A 118 6.58 0.82 -11.72
CA ASN A 118 7.11 0.71 -13.06
C ASN A 118 6.34 -0.31 -13.90
N ILE A 119 5.01 -0.23 -13.80
CA ILE A 119 4.12 -1.15 -14.49
C ILE A 119 3.99 -0.71 -15.95
N ARG A 120 4.18 -1.67 -16.88
CA ARG A 120 4.04 -1.43 -18.33
C ARG A 120 2.98 -2.33 -18.95
N TYR A 121 2.20 -1.74 -19.84
CA TYR A 121 1.19 -2.41 -20.65
C TYR A 121 1.55 -2.35 -22.13
N VAL A 122 1.30 -3.45 -22.83
CA VAL A 122 1.34 -3.54 -24.29
C VAL A 122 0.06 -4.20 -24.75
N ALA A 123 -0.66 -3.57 -25.69
CA ALA A 123 -1.92 -4.08 -26.25
C ALA A 123 -2.97 -4.50 -25.20
N GLY A 124 -3.06 -3.75 -24.09
CA GLY A 124 -4.02 -4.04 -23.00
C GLY A 124 -3.60 -5.17 -22.05
N GLN A 125 -2.45 -5.80 -22.27
CA GLN A 125 -1.87 -6.77 -21.35
C GLN A 125 -0.72 -6.14 -20.57
N MET A 126 -0.65 -6.42 -19.28
CA MET A 126 0.51 -6.02 -18.48
C MET A 126 1.68 -6.92 -18.83
N VAL A 127 2.80 -6.32 -19.23
CA VAL A 127 3.99 -7.05 -19.68
C VAL A 127 5.10 -7.02 -18.62
N GLU A 128 5.14 -5.97 -17.81
CA GLU A 128 6.21 -5.76 -16.84
C GLU A 128 5.67 -5.10 -15.56
N CYS A 129 6.24 -5.50 -14.43
CA CYS A 129 6.09 -4.83 -13.15
C CYS A 129 7.46 -4.82 -12.49
N GLY A 130 8.00 -3.62 -12.24
CA GLY A 130 9.26 -3.42 -11.53
C GLY A 130 10.47 -3.07 -12.42
N PRO A 131 11.63 -2.78 -11.79
CA PRO A 131 11.81 -2.64 -10.35
C PRO A 131 11.04 -1.42 -9.78
N PRO A 132 10.53 -1.50 -8.53
CA PRO A 132 9.84 -0.39 -7.92
C PRO A 132 10.81 0.76 -7.62
N LYS A 133 10.32 1.99 -7.75
CA LYS A 133 11.10 3.21 -7.52
C LYS A 133 10.40 4.11 -6.52
N ALA A 134 11.15 4.52 -5.50
CA ALA A 134 10.78 5.64 -4.64
C ALA A 134 11.05 6.96 -5.38
N MET A 135 10.09 7.88 -5.35
CA MET A 135 10.10 9.11 -6.12
C MET A 135 9.79 10.31 -5.24
N SER A 136 10.50 11.40 -5.50
CA SER A 136 10.16 12.72 -4.95
C SER A 136 8.86 13.26 -5.57
N PRO A 137 8.22 14.27 -4.94
CA PRO A 137 7.07 14.95 -5.54
C PRO A 137 7.33 15.50 -6.94
N PHE A 138 8.54 16.00 -7.21
CA PHE A 138 8.93 16.54 -8.52
C PHE A 138 8.99 15.45 -9.59
N GLU A 139 9.67 14.33 -9.31
CA GLU A 139 9.72 13.20 -10.24
C GLU A 139 8.33 12.58 -10.49
N ALA A 140 7.49 12.56 -9.45
CA ALA A 140 6.11 12.11 -9.58
C ALA A 140 5.34 13.02 -10.55
N ILE A 141 5.39 14.35 -10.35
CA ILE A 141 4.76 15.34 -11.24
C ILE A 141 5.26 15.17 -12.68
N GLU A 142 6.57 15.07 -12.89
CA GLU A 142 7.15 14.82 -14.21
C GLU A 142 6.55 13.55 -14.85
N THR A 143 6.45 12.47 -14.09
CA THR A 143 5.81 11.23 -14.55
C THR A 143 4.33 11.41 -14.88
N PHE A 144 3.57 12.18 -14.08
CA PHE A 144 2.18 12.50 -14.39
C PHE A 144 2.06 13.28 -15.71
N THR A 145 2.98 14.22 -15.99
CA THR A 145 2.94 15.00 -17.24
C THR A 145 3.30 14.18 -18.47
N HIS A 146 4.07 13.11 -18.32
CA HIS A 146 4.41 12.18 -19.41
C HIS A 146 3.48 10.97 -19.53
N ALA A 147 2.39 10.91 -18.74
CA ALA A 147 1.49 9.76 -18.69
C ALA A 147 0.63 9.58 -19.95
N GLU A 148 0.64 10.51 -20.90
CA GLU A 148 -0.03 10.36 -22.21
C GLU A 148 0.59 9.25 -23.09
N VAL A 149 1.70 8.64 -22.67
CA VAL A 149 2.27 7.45 -23.33
C VAL A 149 1.33 6.24 -23.10
N PRO A 150 0.75 5.63 -24.16
CA PRO A 150 -0.30 4.59 -24.07
C PRO A 150 0.02 3.29 -23.31
N GLY A 151 1.18 3.19 -22.65
CA GLY A 151 1.66 2.00 -21.95
C GLY A 151 1.70 2.10 -20.42
N ARG A 152 1.45 3.27 -19.82
CA ARG A 152 1.44 3.45 -18.35
C ARG A 152 0.02 3.60 -17.82
N SER A 153 -0.52 2.53 -17.22
CA SER A 153 -1.88 2.55 -16.65
C SER A 153 -1.92 2.84 -15.14
N TYR A 154 -0.78 2.75 -14.44
CA TYR A 154 -0.67 3.11 -13.03
C TYR A 154 0.27 4.30 -12.86
N LEU A 155 -0.23 5.34 -12.20
CA LEU A 155 0.53 6.52 -11.84
C LEU A 155 1.22 6.31 -10.49
N PRO A 156 2.32 7.04 -10.19
CA PRO A 156 3.00 6.92 -8.91
C PRO A 156 2.05 7.13 -7.74
N LEU A 157 2.06 6.22 -6.78
CA LEU A 157 1.20 6.24 -5.59
C LEU A 157 1.86 7.06 -4.49
N ASN A 158 1.16 8.03 -3.90
CA ASN A 158 1.66 8.73 -2.71
C ASN A 158 1.62 7.78 -1.49
N VAL A 159 2.74 7.11 -1.20
CA VAL A 159 2.82 6.12 -0.13
C VAL A 159 2.98 6.77 1.25
N THR A 160 3.45 8.02 1.33
CA THR A 160 3.39 8.78 2.59
C THR A 160 1.95 9.01 3.03
N ALA A 161 1.08 9.45 2.11
CA ALA A 161 -0.35 9.64 2.43
C ALA A 161 -1.03 8.32 2.86
N VAL A 162 -0.62 7.18 2.28
CA VAL A 162 -1.09 5.85 2.71
C VAL A 162 -0.59 5.53 4.12
N ALA A 163 0.68 5.79 4.42
CA ALA A 163 1.26 5.58 5.74
C ALA A 163 0.53 6.40 6.81
N GLU A 164 0.28 7.69 6.54
CA GLU A 164 -0.48 8.58 7.42
C GLU A 164 -1.88 8.04 7.71
N LEU A 165 -2.56 7.55 6.67
CA LEU A 165 -3.89 6.96 6.83
C LEU A 165 -3.85 5.72 7.73
N ILE A 166 -2.89 4.83 7.53
CA ILE A 166 -2.72 3.63 8.36
C ILE A 166 -2.42 4.00 9.81
N VAL A 167 -1.48 4.93 10.04
CA VAL A 167 -1.08 5.37 11.39
C VAL A 167 -2.25 6.07 12.08
N GLY A 168 -2.90 7.01 11.41
CA GLY A 168 -4.05 7.74 11.94
C GLY A 168 -5.19 6.81 12.34
N ARG A 169 -5.46 5.76 11.56
CA ARG A 169 -6.46 4.74 11.89
C ARG A 169 -6.02 3.80 13.02
N SER A 170 -4.73 3.52 13.13
CA SER A 170 -4.19 2.64 14.17
C SER A 170 -4.25 3.29 15.55
N CYS A 171 -4.02 4.61 15.64
CA CYS A 171 -4.09 5.35 16.91
C CYS A 171 -5.49 5.39 17.53
N VAL A 172 -6.54 5.33 16.70
CA VAL A 172 -7.95 5.34 17.17
C VAL A 172 -8.54 3.94 17.35
N ALA A 173 -7.82 2.90 16.92
CA ALA A 173 -8.25 1.53 17.07
C ALA A 173 -8.08 1.07 18.52
N PRO A 174 -9.07 0.38 19.11
CA PRO A 174 -8.94 -0.15 20.47
C PRO A 174 -7.78 -1.14 20.54
N SER A 175 -6.96 -1.02 21.59
CA SER A 175 -5.86 -1.95 21.83
C SER A 175 -6.40 -3.38 21.95
N ILE A 176 -5.91 -4.28 21.08
CA ILE A 176 -6.24 -5.69 21.18
C ILE A 176 -5.51 -6.21 22.43
N ARG A 177 -6.27 -6.47 23.51
CA ARG A 177 -5.74 -7.17 24.68
C ARG A 177 -5.19 -8.53 24.24
N ARG A 178 -3.87 -8.65 24.15
CA ARG A 178 -3.21 -9.95 24.07
C ARG A 178 -3.59 -10.71 25.34
N GLY A 179 -4.26 -11.84 25.20
CA GLY A 179 -4.61 -12.67 26.36
C GLY A 179 -3.35 -12.97 27.17
N ARG A 180 -3.37 -12.68 28.48
CA ARG A 180 -2.35 -13.10 29.43
C ARG A 180 -2.16 -14.61 29.30
N GLY A 181 -1.05 -15.04 28.70
CA GLY A 181 -0.52 -16.36 28.98
C GLY A 181 -0.13 -16.37 30.46
N ALA A 182 -0.86 -17.11 31.28
CA ALA A 182 -0.49 -17.30 32.68
C ALA A 182 0.89 -17.97 32.73
N PRO A 183 1.87 -17.45 33.49
CA PRO A 183 3.03 -18.25 33.83
C PRO A 183 2.52 -19.40 34.70
N ARG A 184 2.69 -20.64 34.26
CA ARG A 184 2.61 -21.79 35.16
C ARG A 184 3.73 -21.61 36.19
N ALA A 185 3.36 -21.23 37.40
CA ALA A 185 4.24 -21.35 38.55
C ALA A 185 4.57 -22.84 38.72
N HIS A 186 5.82 -23.20 38.48
CA HIS A 186 6.37 -24.44 38.97
C HIS A 186 6.56 -24.28 40.47
N THR A 187 5.68 -24.89 41.25
CA THR A 187 5.94 -25.23 42.66
C THR A 187 7.03 -26.29 42.69
N GLY A 188 8.17 -25.94 43.28
CA GLY A 188 9.12 -26.89 43.87
C GLY A 188 8.79 -27.10 45.34
#